data_AF-A0A100WNL1-F1
#
_entry.id   AF-A0A100WNL1-F1
#
_cell.length_a   1.000
_cell.length_b   1.000
_cell.length_c   1.000
_cell.angle_alpha   90.00
_cell.angle_beta   90.00
_cell.angle_gamma   90.00
#
_symmetry.space_group_name_H-M   'P 1'
#
loop_
_entity.id
_entity.type
_entity.pdbx_description
1 polymer ?
#
loop_
_entity_poly.entity_id
_entity_poly.type
_entity_poly.pdbx_seq_one_letter_code
_entity_poly.pdbx_strand_id
1 'polypeptide(L)'
;MPAALSGVGCALFLLFGAPVAQATCTSGEEEDVYTTTCTPFLVPNSPSPFSGIPGNPDMPAVDLPGGGGAIPCTGHNAGECIGLAEEDEAEGPQPIPRSTISASP
;
A
#
# COMPACT_ATOMS: atom_id res chain seq x y z
N MET A 1 -36.48 58.30 -5.31
CA MET A 1 -36.41 56.83 -5.13
C MET A 1 -35.44 56.59 -3.97
N PRO A 2 -35.85 55.83 -2.92
CA PRO A 2 -35.21 55.82 -1.60
C PRO A 2 -33.97 54.90 -1.49
N ALA A 3 -33.29 55.04 -0.35
CA ALA A 3 -32.04 54.44 0.13
C ALA A 3 -32.04 52.92 0.37
N ALA A 4 -30.85 52.30 0.54
CA ALA A 4 -30.51 51.50 1.74
C ALA A 4 -29.07 50.91 1.70
N LEU A 5 -28.51 50.76 2.90
CA LEU A 5 -27.15 50.38 3.26
C LEU A 5 -26.85 48.89 2.97
N SER A 6 -25.61 48.57 2.54
CA SER A 6 -25.15 47.18 2.40
C SER A 6 -24.20 46.80 3.56
N GLY A 7 -24.79 46.10 4.54
CA GLY A 7 -24.24 44.91 5.21
C GLY A 7 -22.82 44.95 5.76
N VAL A 8 -22.70 45.30 7.04
CA VAL A 8 -21.65 44.77 7.92
C VAL A 8 -21.98 43.31 8.25
N GLY A 9 -20.99 42.43 8.16
CA GLY A 9 -20.91 41.22 8.99
C GLY A 9 -21.20 39.90 8.30
N CYS A 10 -20.14 39.22 7.84
CA CYS A 10 -20.05 37.76 7.92
C CYS A 10 -18.61 37.28 7.62
N ALA A 11 -17.64 37.68 8.46
CA ALA A 11 -16.27 37.18 8.37
C ALA A 11 -15.82 36.48 9.67
N LEU A 12 -16.74 35.79 10.36
CA LEU A 12 -16.47 35.14 11.64
C LEU A 12 -16.89 33.66 11.68
N PHE A 13 -16.62 32.91 10.61
CA PHE A 13 -16.84 31.45 10.59
C PHE A 13 -15.71 30.62 9.99
N LEU A 14 -14.49 31.16 9.86
CA LEU A 14 -13.31 30.38 9.46
C LEU A 14 -12.45 29.90 10.65
N LEU A 15 -12.95 30.01 11.89
CA LEU A 15 -12.25 29.59 13.12
C LEU A 15 -12.59 28.16 13.57
N PHE A 16 -13.47 27.45 12.87
CA PHE A 16 -13.66 26.02 13.11
C PHE A 16 -12.59 25.25 12.35
N GLY A 17 -11.40 25.16 12.97
CA GLY A 17 -10.44 24.13 12.59
C GLY A 17 -11.17 22.79 12.59
N ALA A 18 -11.08 22.06 11.48
CA ALA A 18 -11.58 20.68 11.42
C ALA A 18 -11.05 19.92 12.65
N PRO A 19 -11.83 19.03 13.27
CA PRO A 19 -11.29 18.17 14.31
C PRO A 19 -10.13 17.41 13.68
N VAL A 20 -8.91 17.79 14.04
CA VAL A 20 -7.73 17.00 13.75
C VAL A 20 -7.96 15.77 14.61
N ALA A 21 -8.39 14.67 13.99
CA ALA A 21 -8.23 13.37 14.61
C ALA A 21 -6.79 13.37 15.11
N GLN A 22 -6.59 13.24 16.42
CA GLN A 22 -5.27 13.05 16.97
C GLN A 22 -4.85 11.69 16.44
N ALA A 23 -4.27 11.68 15.24
CA ALA A 23 -3.69 10.51 14.65
C ALA A 23 -2.52 10.18 15.58
N THR A 24 -2.81 9.25 16.46
CA THR A 24 -1.88 8.53 17.33
C THR A 24 -0.67 7.98 16.57
N CYS A 25 -0.87 7.74 15.27
CA CYS A 25 0.13 7.30 14.31
C CYS A 25 0.38 8.37 13.24
N THR A 26 1.57 8.31 12.63
CA THR A 26 1.91 9.19 11.52
C THR A 26 1.01 8.93 10.30
N SER A 27 0.94 9.89 9.39
CA SER A 27 0.25 9.67 8.11
C SER A 27 0.88 8.50 7.37
N GLY A 28 0.07 7.53 6.96
CA GLY A 28 0.55 6.29 6.34
C GLY A 28 0.47 5.06 7.26
N GLU A 29 0.03 5.21 8.50
CA GLU A 29 -0.10 4.13 9.47
C GLU A 29 -1.44 4.17 10.23
N GLU A 30 -1.95 3.03 10.67
CA GLU A 30 -3.11 2.89 11.57
C GLU A 30 -2.69 2.41 12.97
N GLU A 31 -3.44 2.77 14.01
CA GLU A 31 -3.21 2.21 15.34
C GLU A 31 -3.88 0.85 15.47
N ASP A 32 -3.10 -0.17 15.83
CA ASP A 32 -3.67 -1.41 16.32
C ASP A 32 -4.29 -1.19 17.71
N VAL A 33 -5.62 -1.25 17.79
CA VAL A 33 -6.39 -1.00 19.02
C VAL A 33 -6.06 -1.98 20.16
N TYR A 34 -5.52 -3.16 19.84
CA TYR A 34 -5.18 -4.19 20.83
C TYR A 34 -3.72 -4.14 21.25
N THR A 35 -2.81 -3.69 20.39
CA THR A 35 -1.37 -3.64 20.67
C THR A 35 -0.81 -2.24 20.88
N THR A 36 -1.59 -1.19 20.58
CA THR A 36 -1.18 0.23 20.59
C THR A 36 0.08 0.47 19.73
N THR A 37 0.27 -0.38 18.72
CA THR A 37 1.39 -0.26 17.77
C THR A 37 0.87 0.35 16.47
N CYS A 38 1.61 1.30 15.92
CA CYS A 38 1.30 1.85 14.61
C CYS A 38 1.72 0.85 13.52
N THR A 39 0.75 0.36 12.75
CA THR A 39 0.98 -0.54 11.63
C THR A 39 0.92 0.25 10.33
N PRO A 40 1.91 0.12 9.44
CA PRO A 40 1.89 0.84 8.18
C PRO A 40 0.82 0.28 7.25
N PHE A 41 0.11 1.15 6.51
CA PHE A 41 -0.87 0.74 5.50
C PHE A 41 -0.21 -0.04 4.35
N LEU A 42 1.09 0.16 4.13
CA LEU A 42 1.86 -0.48 3.06
C LEU A 42 3.07 -1.16 3.68
N VAL A 43 3.35 -2.40 3.28
CA VAL A 43 4.60 -3.06 3.62
C VAL A 43 5.74 -2.28 2.97
N PRO A 44 6.69 -1.72 3.74
CA PRO A 44 7.87 -1.09 3.14
C PRO A 44 8.63 -2.16 2.34
N ASN A 45 8.76 -1.96 1.03
CA ASN A 45 9.43 -2.87 0.10
C ASN A 45 8.66 -4.17 -0.22
N SER A 46 7.36 -4.10 -0.52
CA SER A 46 6.71 -5.21 -1.22
C SER A 46 7.38 -5.41 -2.59
N PRO A 47 7.92 -6.61 -2.89
CA PRO A 47 8.40 -6.90 -4.23
C PRO A 47 7.25 -6.72 -5.22
N SER A 48 7.52 -6.06 -6.35
CA SER A 48 6.55 -6.02 -7.45
C SER A 48 6.51 -7.40 -8.10
N PRO A 49 5.32 -7.98 -8.34
CA PRO A 49 5.21 -9.25 -9.07
C PRO A 49 5.58 -9.10 -10.56
N PHE A 50 5.69 -7.86 -11.04
CA PHE A 50 6.14 -7.55 -12.39
C PHE A 50 7.56 -6.98 -12.39
N SER A 51 8.37 -7.48 -13.32
CA SER A 51 9.73 -7.02 -13.62
C SER A 51 9.91 -6.82 -15.13
N GLY A 52 10.96 -6.12 -15.54
CA GLY A 52 11.28 -5.91 -16.95
C GLY A 52 11.93 -7.13 -17.59
N ILE A 53 11.71 -7.37 -18.89
CA ILE A 53 12.41 -8.46 -19.60
C ILE A 53 13.85 -8.09 -20.00
N PRO A 54 14.75 -9.08 -20.13
CA PRO A 54 16.06 -8.87 -20.73
C PRO A 54 15.93 -8.31 -22.15
N GLY A 55 16.59 -7.18 -22.42
CA GLY A 55 16.57 -6.50 -23.72
C GLY A 55 15.43 -5.48 -23.89
N ASN A 56 14.42 -5.47 -23.03
CA ASN A 56 13.40 -4.42 -22.98
C ASN A 56 12.84 -4.23 -21.55
N PRO A 57 13.50 -3.41 -20.71
CA PRO A 57 13.11 -3.22 -19.31
C PRO A 57 11.78 -2.48 -19.14
N ASP A 58 11.30 -1.79 -20.17
CA ASP A 58 10.02 -1.07 -20.17
C ASP A 58 8.83 -2.02 -20.35
N MET A 59 9.07 -3.27 -20.73
CA MET A 59 8.01 -4.26 -20.92
C MET A 59 7.82 -5.10 -19.65
N PRO A 60 6.63 -5.04 -19.02
CA PRO A 60 6.35 -5.81 -17.82
C PRO A 60 6.29 -7.30 -18.13
N ALA A 61 6.80 -8.10 -17.21
CA ALA A 61 6.82 -9.55 -17.25
C ALA A 61 6.75 -10.15 -15.85
N VAL A 62 6.27 -11.38 -15.77
CA VAL A 62 6.26 -12.19 -14.55
C VAL A 62 7.25 -13.34 -14.72
N ASP A 63 7.99 -13.67 -13.65
CA ASP A 63 8.94 -14.78 -13.67
C ASP A 63 8.21 -16.12 -13.64
N LEU A 64 8.72 -17.10 -14.40
CA LEU A 64 8.17 -18.45 -14.39
C LEU A 64 8.55 -19.19 -13.10
N PRO A 65 7.60 -19.88 -12.44
CA PRO A 65 7.91 -20.73 -11.30
C PRO A 65 8.91 -21.82 -11.74
N GLY A 66 10.05 -21.91 -11.04
CA GLY A 66 11.13 -22.85 -11.35
C GLY A 66 12.27 -22.29 -12.23
N GLY A 67 12.29 -20.99 -12.52
CA GLY A 67 13.44 -20.31 -13.14
C GLY A 67 13.55 -20.49 -14.66
N GLY A 68 12.43 -20.75 -15.33
CA GLY A 68 12.37 -20.98 -16.78
C GLY A 68 12.47 -19.73 -17.67
N GLY A 69 12.57 -18.54 -17.09
CA GLY A 69 12.54 -17.24 -17.79
C GLY A 69 11.39 -16.35 -17.29
N ALA A 70 11.02 -15.34 -18.08
CA ALA A 70 9.93 -14.41 -17.76
C ALA A 70 8.92 -14.31 -18.91
N ILE A 71 7.62 -14.23 -18.58
CA ILE A 71 6.52 -14.12 -19.53
C ILE A 71 6.21 -12.64 -19.76
N PRO A 72 6.31 -12.10 -20.99
CA PRO A 72 5.95 -10.72 -21.27
C PRO A 72 4.43 -10.51 -21.19
N CYS A 73 4.01 -9.58 -20.35
CA CYS A 73 2.60 -9.30 -20.04
C CYS A 73 1.98 -8.37 -21.08
N THR A 74 1.90 -8.86 -22.32
CA THR A 74 1.36 -8.11 -23.45
C THR A 74 0.29 -8.92 -24.20
N GLY A 75 -0.72 -8.21 -24.72
CA GLY A 75 -1.75 -8.81 -25.57
C GLY A 75 -2.47 -9.99 -24.91
N HIS A 76 -2.33 -11.17 -25.51
CA HIS A 76 -3.01 -12.40 -25.06
C HIS A 76 -2.50 -12.92 -23.71
N ASN A 77 -1.22 -12.71 -23.40
CA ASN A 77 -0.59 -13.24 -22.19
C ASN A 77 -0.84 -12.36 -20.95
N ALA A 78 -1.53 -11.23 -21.10
CA ALA A 78 -1.84 -10.34 -19.98
C ALA A 78 -2.68 -11.04 -18.90
N GLY A 79 -3.62 -11.90 -19.29
CA GLY A 79 -4.44 -12.66 -18.34
C GLY A 79 -3.63 -13.71 -17.57
N GLU A 80 -2.74 -14.41 -18.24
CA GLU A 80 -1.84 -15.40 -17.61
C GLU A 80 -0.87 -14.73 -16.63
N CYS A 81 -0.29 -13.60 -17.03
CA CYS A 81 0.55 -12.79 -16.16
C CYS A 81 -0.17 -12.33 -14.88
N ILE A 82 -1.43 -11.89 -15.01
CA ILE A 82 -2.20 -11.44 -13.84
C ILE A 82 -2.46 -12.63 -12.91
N GLY A 83 -2.86 -13.78 -13.45
CA GLY A 83 -3.01 -15.00 -12.64
C GLY A 83 -1.73 -15.32 -11.88
N LEU A 84 -0.62 -15.49 -12.61
CA LEU A 84 0.68 -15.85 -11.99
C LEU A 84 1.13 -14.85 -10.92
N ALA A 85 0.95 -13.56 -11.16
CA ALA A 85 1.22 -12.53 -10.17
C ALA A 85 0.34 -12.65 -8.92
N GLU A 86 -0.95 -12.95 -9.08
CA GLU A 86 -1.88 -13.16 -7.97
C GLU A 86 -1.55 -14.45 -7.19
N GLU A 87 -1.09 -15.49 -7.88
CA GLU A 87 -0.68 -16.75 -7.27
C GLU A 87 0.61 -16.62 -6.45
N ASP A 88 1.61 -15.89 -6.95
CA ASP A 88 2.84 -15.58 -6.22
C ASP A 88 2.56 -14.74 -4.95
N GLU A 89 1.63 -13.78 -5.03
CA GLU A 89 1.20 -13.00 -3.86
C GLU A 89 0.44 -13.88 -2.85
N ALA A 90 -0.37 -14.83 -3.33
CA ALA A 90 -1.15 -15.74 -2.49
C ALA A 90 -0.31 -16.78 -1.74
N GLU A 91 0.84 -17.21 -2.28
CA GLU A 91 1.81 -18.07 -1.60
C GLU A 91 2.34 -17.40 -0.31
N GLY A 92 2.42 -16.07 -0.32
CA GLY A 92 2.81 -15.28 0.83
C GLY A 92 4.25 -15.54 1.32
N PRO A 93 4.65 -14.93 2.44
CA PRO A 93 5.98 -15.14 3.00
C PRO A 93 6.16 -16.58 3.48
N GLN A 94 7.23 -17.23 3.05
CA GLN A 94 7.60 -18.56 3.53
C GLN A 94 7.73 -18.55 5.07
N PRO A 95 7.06 -19.47 5.79
CA PRO A 95 7.09 -19.50 7.24
C PRO A 95 8.52 -19.77 7.73
N ILE A 96 9.08 -18.83 8.50
CA ILE A 96 10.41 -19.01 9.12
C ILE A 96 10.23 -19.82 10.42
N PRO A 97 10.69 -21.08 10.49
CA PRO A 97 10.56 -21.86 11.71
C PRO A 97 11.46 -21.27 12.81
N ARG A 98 10.86 -20.78 13.91
CA ARG A 98 11.61 -20.47 15.13
C ARG A 98 11.69 -21.70 16.02
N SER A 99 12.84 -22.37 15.98
CA SER A 99 13.17 -23.51 16.86
C SER A 99 14.06 -23.06 18.02
N THR A 100 13.64 -22.09 18.82
CA THR A 100 14.37 -21.73 20.06
C THR A 100 13.71 -22.39 21.26
N ILE A 101 14.24 -23.53 21.70
CA ILE A 101 13.95 -24.09 23.02
C ILE A 101 14.96 -23.43 23.98
N SER A 102 14.51 -22.44 24.74
CA SER A 102 15.34 -21.84 25.79
C SER A 102 15.18 -22.64 27.07
N ALA A 103 16.17 -23.47 27.41
CA ALA A 103 16.29 -24.04 28.74
C ALA A 103 17.03 -23.02 29.63
N SER A 104 16.30 -22.32 30.50
CA SER A 104 16.93 -21.60 31.62
C SER A 104 17.46 -22.63 32.64
N PRO A 105 18.69 -22.46 33.14
CA PRO A 105 19.20 -23.26 34.27
C PRO A 105 18.38 -23.09 35.55
#